data_AF-A0A453Q9Y9-F1
#
_entry.id   AF-A0A453Q9Y9-F1
#
_cell.length_a   1.000
_cell.length_b   1.000
_cell.length_c   1.000
_cell.angle_alpha   90.00
_cell.angle_beta   90.00
_cell.angle_gamma   90.00
#
_symmetry.space_group_name_H-M   'P 1'
#
loop_
_entity.id
_entity.type
_entity.pdbx_description
1 polymer ?
#
loop_
_entity_poly.entity_id
_entity_poly.type
_entity_poly.pdbx_seq_one_letter_code
_entity_poly.pdbx_strand_id
1 'polypeptide(L)'
;MQKHQRYFPVTSKSTGDLLPYFITVANGSISEEVVRKGNEAVLRARYEDAKFFYKMDTQKNLSEFRGQLKSILFHEKLGTMLDKMARVENVVAELTLVLGINEGVIPVIKDAAALAMSDLSTSIVTEFTSLAGIMARHYALRDGLPEEIAEALFEITLPRFSGDVFPKTDAGIVLAVADRLDSLVGLFGAGCQPSSSNDPFGLRRISYGLVQILVENKKNFDLTKALTLVAQVQPIRIDNDVINEVVQFVTRRLEQLLVDEGINYEIVRSVLMERANCQYLASQTAAEMEAFSRTEDFPKIVEAYSRPVRIIRGKQIESAWEVDASVFEKDEEKALWSAYLEAVDKIHPGVDVKTFVEASLLLIQPLEDFFNNVFVMAEDEKIRNNRLALLQKVASLTKGIADLSVLPGF
;
A
#
# COMPACT_ATOMS: atom_id res chain seq x y z
N MET A 1 8.69 23.97 -18.43
CA MET A 1 9.58 24.20 -19.61
C MET A 1 10.64 23.12 -19.82
N GLN A 2 11.19 22.51 -18.75
CA GLN A 2 12.14 21.40 -18.85
C GLN A 2 11.66 20.25 -19.76
N LYS A 3 10.39 19.81 -19.61
CA LYS A 3 9.82 18.72 -20.43
C LYS A 3 9.56 19.09 -21.90
N HIS A 4 9.11 20.32 -22.17
CA HIS A 4 8.65 20.70 -23.51
C HIS A 4 9.74 21.27 -24.40
N GLN A 5 10.75 21.93 -23.82
CA GLN A 5 11.75 22.69 -24.56
C GLN A 5 13.19 22.41 -24.09
N ARG A 6 13.39 21.42 -23.20
CA ARG A 6 14.72 20.97 -22.73
C ARG A 6 15.58 22.09 -22.11
N TYR A 7 14.95 23.06 -21.46
CA TYR A 7 15.63 24.03 -20.61
C TYR A 7 16.06 23.35 -19.30
N PHE A 8 17.31 23.53 -18.91
CA PHE A 8 17.82 23.07 -17.63
C PHE A 8 17.94 24.26 -16.67
N PRO A 9 17.09 24.33 -15.63
CA PRO A 9 17.21 25.39 -14.63
C PRO A 9 18.52 25.23 -13.86
N VAL A 10 19.14 26.36 -13.50
CA VAL A 10 20.34 26.35 -12.65
C VAL A 10 19.92 26.63 -11.22
N THR A 11 20.34 25.79 -10.30
CA THR A 11 20.10 25.97 -8.86
C THR A 11 21.41 26.28 -8.14
N SER A 12 21.32 27.08 -7.09
CA SER A 12 22.43 27.35 -6.18
C SER A 12 22.84 26.07 -5.48
N LYS A 13 24.14 25.74 -5.51
CA LYS A 13 24.65 24.57 -4.77
C LYS A 13 24.60 24.77 -3.25
N SER A 14 24.71 26.01 -2.77
CA SER A 14 24.75 26.32 -1.34
C SER A 14 23.36 26.41 -0.72
N THR A 15 22.37 26.95 -1.44
CA THR A 15 21.02 27.20 -0.90
C THR A 15 19.95 26.29 -1.50
N GLY A 16 20.19 25.70 -2.67
CA GLY A 16 19.19 24.96 -3.44
C GLY A 16 18.23 25.85 -4.25
N ASP A 17 18.31 27.19 -4.10
CA ASP A 17 17.39 28.12 -4.76
C ASP A 17 17.56 28.13 -6.27
N LEU A 18 16.45 28.36 -6.98
CA LEU A 18 16.46 28.62 -8.41
C LEU A 18 17.17 29.94 -8.71
N LEU A 19 18.20 29.89 -9.55
CA LEU A 19 18.93 31.06 -10.01
C LEU A 19 18.30 31.63 -11.29
N PRO A 20 18.50 32.92 -11.61
CA PRO A 20 18.01 33.54 -12.85
C PRO A 20 18.86 33.13 -14.07
N TYR A 21 19.25 31.86 -14.15
CA TYR A 21 20.03 31.27 -15.23
C TYR A 21 19.37 29.98 -15.72
N PHE A 22 19.55 29.69 -17.00
CA PHE A 22 19.17 28.43 -17.61
C PHE A 22 20.26 27.97 -18.57
N ILE A 23 20.32 26.66 -18.79
CA ILE A 23 21.15 26.06 -19.83
C ILE A 23 20.22 25.51 -20.90
N THR A 24 20.62 25.69 -22.16
CA THR A 24 19.96 25.11 -23.33
C THR A 24 21.01 24.47 -24.23
N VAL A 25 20.59 23.53 -25.07
CA VAL A 25 21.48 22.82 -26.00
C VAL A 25 21.01 23.10 -27.42
N ALA A 26 21.95 23.54 -28.26
CA ALA A 26 21.71 23.75 -29.68
C ALA A 26 22.70 22.91 -30.49
N ASN A 27 22.24 22.39 -31.64
CA ASN A 27 23.03 21.51 -32.50
C ASN A 27 23.71 22.31 -33.63
N GLY A 28 24.95 21.96 -33.93
CA GLY A 28 25.69 22.48 -35.10
C GLY A 28 26.29 23.87 -34.90
N SER A 29 26.66 24.53 -36.00
CA SER A 29 27.15 25.90 -35.98
C SER A 29 26.01 26.86 -35.66
N ILE A 30 26.15 27.62 -34.57
CA ILE A 30 25.11 28.53 -34.07
C ILE A 30 25.63 29.96 -33.96
N SER A 31 24.71 30.92 -33.99
CA SER A 31 24.94 32.26 -33.44
C SER A 31 24.49 32.27 -31.99
N GLU A 32 25.44 32.31 -31.06
CA GLU A 32 25.15 32.29 -29.62
C GLU A 32 24.21 33.42 -29.19
N GLU A 33 24.37 34.62 -29.75
CA GLU A 33 23.53 35.77 -29.41
C GLU A 33 22.08 35.57 -29.84
N VAL A 34 21.85 35.09 -31.06
CA VAL A 34 20.51 34.83 -31.60
C VAL A 34 19.83 33.72 -30.81
N VAL A 35 20.54 32.61 -30.56
CA VAL A 35 20.03 31.48 -29.77
C VAL A 35 19.69 31.92 -28.35
N ARG A 36 20.56 32.68 -27.67
CA ARG A 36 20.32 33.20 -26.33
C ARG A 36 19.08 34.10 -26.31
N LYS A 37 19.02 35.13 -27.16
CA LYS A 37 17.89 36.07 -27.22
C LYS A 37 16.56 35.37 -27.53
N GLY A 38 16.56 34.41 -28.45
CA GLY A 38 15.37 33.62 -28.77
C GLY A 38 14.87 32.80 -27.59
N ASN A 39 15.78 32.09 -26.92
CA ASN A 39 15.44 31.28 -25.74
C ASN A 39 14.97 32.14 -24.55
N GLU A 40 15.60 33.30 -24.33
CA GLU A 40 15.18 34.27 -23.32
C GLU A 40 13.78 34.83 -23.61
N ALA A 41 13.48 35.16 -24.87
CA ALA A 41 12.17 35.67 -25.26
C ALA A 41 11.06 34.64 -24.99
N VAL A 42 11.31 33.36 -25.31
CA VAL A 42 10.37 32.26 -25.04
C VAL A 42 10.12 32.11 -23.53
N LEU A 43 11.19 32.09 -22.71
CA LEU A 43 11.03 32.00 -21.25
C LEU A 43 10.32 33.22 -20.67
N ARG A 44 10.65 34.42 -21.13
CA ARG A 44 10.02 35.66 -20.67
C ARG A 44 8.52 35.64 -20.93
N ALA A 45 8.10 35.29 -22.14
CA ALA A 45 6.69 35.16 -22.47
C ALA A 45 5.97 34.16 -21.55
N ARG A 46 6.59 32.99 -21.29
CA ARG A 46 6.02 31.99 -20.39
C ARG A 46 5.93 32.43 -18.93
N TYR A 47 6.90 33.21 -18.44
CA TYR A 47 6.82 33.79 -17.10
C TYR A 47 5.81 34.93 -17.01
N GLU A 48 5.60 35.68 -18.09
CA GLU A 48 4.54 36.69 -18.18
C GLU A 48 3.15 36.04 -18.11
N ASP A 49 2.94 34.94 -18.84
CA ASP A 49 1.72 34.12 -18.74
C ASP A 49 1.50 33.62 -17.31
N ALA A 50 2.52 32.99 -16.70
CA ALA A 50 2.44 32.50 -15.33
C ALA A 50 2.12 33.62 -14.33
N LYS A 51 2.73 34.80 -14.50
CA LYS A 51 2.46 35.99 -13.68
C LYS A 51 1.04 36.50 -13.87
N PHE A 52 0.52 36.46 -15.09
CA PHE A 52 -0.86 36.85 -15.39
C PHE A 52 -1.86 35.91 -14.69
N PHE A 53 -1.71 34.60 -14.86
CA PHE A 53 -2.57 33.61 -14.22
C PHE A 53 -2.49 33.68 -12.70
N TYR A 54 -1.27 33.76 -12.15
CA TYR A 54 -1.07 33.93 -10.71
C TYR A 54 -1.79 35.16 -10.16
N LYS A 55 -1.69 36.32 -10.84
CA LYS A 55 -2.40 37.54 -10.44
C LYS A 55 -3.91 37.34 -10.44
N MET A 56 -4.46 36.69 -11.45
CA MET A 56 -5.89 36.40 -11.53
C MET A 56 -6.34 35.50 -10.38
N ASP A 57 -5.57 34.44 -10.09
CA ASP A 57 -5.87 33.51 -9.01
C ASP A 57 -5.75 34.17 -7.63
N THR A 58 -4.81 35.11 -7.46
CA THR A 58 -4.61 35.85 -6.19
C THR A 58 -5.66 36.90 -5.85
N GLN A 59 -6.68 37.08 -6.71
CA GLN A 59 -7.84 37.92 -6.39
C GLN A 59 -8.88 37.19 -5.52
N LYS A 60 -8.71 35.88 -5.32
CA LYS A 60 -9.62 35.01 -4.57
C LYS A 60 -8.83 34.16 -3.59
N ASN A 61 -9.48 33.78 -2.49
CA ASN A 61 -8.97 32.75 -1.59
C ASN A 61 -9.11 31.36 -2.21
N LEU A 62 -8.26 30.42 -1.79
CA LEU A 62 -8.25 29.03 -2.24
C LEU A 62 -9.62 28.35 -2.06
N SER A 63 -10.32 28.65 -0.96
CA SER A 63 -11.65 28.12 -0.66
C SER A 63 -12.70 28.48 -1.71
N GLU A 64 -12.55 29.62 -2.40
CA GLU A 64 -13.47 30.07 -3.46
C GLU A 64 -13.32 29.24 -4.76
N PHE A 65 -12.25 28.47 -4.89
CA PHE A 65 -12.05 27.56 -6.02
C PHE A 65 -12.70 26.19 -5.81
N ARG A 66 -13.01 25.80 -4.56
CA ARG A 66 -13.62 24.49 -4.24
C ARG A 66 -14.89 24.24 -5.06
N GLY A 67 -15.80 25.20 -5.09
CA GLY A 67 -17.06 25.08 -5.83
C GLY A 67 -16.91 25.00 -7.35
N GLN A 68 -15.74 25.36 -7.89
CA GLN A 68 -15.46 25.29 -9.33
C GLN A 68 -15.05 23.87 -9.76
N LEU A 69 -14.65 22.99 -8.82
CA LEU A 69 -14.36 21.58 -9.13
C LEU A 69 -15.57 20.83 -9.74
N LYS A 70 -16.78 21.36 -9.60
CA LYS A 70 -17.99 20.85 -10.28
C LYS A 70 -17.92 20.91 -11.81
N SER A 71 -17.03 21.73 -12.38
CA SER A 71 -16.85 21.81 -13.84
C SER A 71 -15.88 20.74 -14.37
N ILE A 72 -15.13 20.08 -13.48
CA ILE A 72 -14.14 19.07 -13.83
C ILE A 72 -14.79 17.70 -13.65
N LEU A 73 -15.16 17.05 -14.76
CA LEU A 73 -15.70 15.69 -14.73
C LEU A 73 -14.63 14.72 -14.23
N PHE A 74 -14.95 13.95 -13.19
CA PHE A 74 -14.11 12.84 -12.74
C PHE A 74 -14.45 11.57 -13.53
N HIS A 75 -15.74 11.20 -13.55
CA HIS A 75 -16.26 10.09 -14.34
C HIS A 75 -17.79 10.17 -14.43
N GLU A 76 -18.41 9.77 -15.56
CA GLU A 76 -19.86 9.90 -15.80
C GLU A 76 -20.74 9.32 -14.69
N LYS A 77 -20.36 8.17 -14.14
CA LYS A 77 -21.09 7.51 -13.02
C LYS A 77 -20.68 8.01 -11.62
N LEU A 78 -19.52 8.65 -11.49
CA LEU A 78 -18.94 9.02 -10.19
C LEU A 78 -18.98 10.53 -9.92
N GLY A 79 -19.45 11.31 -10.90
CA GLY A 79 -19.61 12.75 -10.83
C GLY A 79 -18.33 13.52 -11.16
N THR A 80 -18.19 14.64 -10.49
CA THR A 80 -17.16 15.66 -10.69
C THR A 80 -16.02 15.50 -9.69
N MET A 81 -14.95 16.28 -9.86
CA MET A 81 -13.89 16.38 -8.84
C MET A 81 -14.41 16.94 -7.52
N LEU A 82 -15.46 17.76 -7.52
CA LEU A 82 -16.12 18.20 -6.28
C LEU A 82 -16.77 17.02 -5.56
N ASP A 83 -17.51 16.17 -6.30
CA ASP A 83 -18.15 14.98 -5.74
C ASP A 83 -17.10 14.00 -5.20
N LYS A 84 -15.99 13.82 -5.93
CA LYS A 84 -14.86 13.00 -5.48
C LYS A 84 -14.31 13.49 -4.13
N MET A 85 -14.01 14.78 -4.04
CA MET A 85 -13.42 15.33 -2.82
C MET A 85 -14.40 15.38 -1.65
N ALA A 86 -15.71 15.51 -1.90
CA ALA A 86 -16.72 15.35 -0.86
C ALA A 86 -16.74 13.93 -0.28
N ARG A 87 -16.55 12.89 -1.11
CA ARG A 87 -16.43 11.51 -0.61
C ARG A 87 -15.17 11.31 0.24
N VAL A 88 -14.04 11.86 -0.21
CA VAL A 88 -12.79 11.84 0.56
C VAL A 88 -12.98 12.50 1.92
N GLU A 89 -13.57 13.70 1.95
CA GLU A 89 -13.88 14.44 3.18
C GLU A 89 -14.79 13.66 4.14
N ASN A 90 -15.73 12.87 3.62
CA ASN A 90 -16.65 12.08 4.44
C ASN A 90 -16.02 10.83 5.08
N VAL A 91 -14.88 10.33 4.58
CA VAL A 91 -14.30 9.06 5.01
C VAL A 91 -12.97 9.21 5.76
N VAL A 92 -12.36 10.39 5.73
CA VAL A 92 -11.03 10.62 6.33
C VAL A 92 -11.00 10.39 7.84
N ALA A 93 -12.11 10.63 8.55
CA ALA A 93 -12.17 10.42 9.99
C ALA A 93 -12.05 8.92 10.34
N GLU A 94 -12.85 8.06 9.72
CA GLU A 94 -12.75 6.62 9.94
C GLU A 94 -11.44 6.04 9.41
N LEU A 95 -10.94 6.53 8.27
CA LEU A 95 -9.65 6.09 7.73
C LEU A 95 -8.48 6.46 8.65
N THR A 96 -8.54 7.59 9.35
CA THR A 96 -7.52 7.97 10.35
C THR A 96 -7.39 6.87 11.41
N LEU A 97 -8.52 6.38 11.93
CA LEU A 97 -8.55 5.29 12.92
C LEU A 97 -8.01 3.98 12.34
N VAL A 98 -8.42 3.65 11.11
CA VAL A 98 -7.99 2.42 10.44
C VAL A 98 -6.49 2.42 10.17
N LEU A 99 -5.90 3.58 9.86
CA LEU A 99 -4.46 3.76 9.67
C LEU A 99 -3.65 3.82 10.98
N GLY A 100 -4.31 3.71 12.14
CA GLY A 100 -3.66 3.82 13.45
C GLY A 100 -3.05 5.18 13.73
N ILE A 101 -3.59 6.24 13.10
CA ILE A 101 -3.14 7.62 13.28
C ILE A 101 -3.90 8.25 14.45
N ASN A 102 -3.22 9.16 15.17
CA ASN A 102 -3.79 9.84 16.33
C ASN A 102 -5.04 10.66 15.94
N GLU A 103 -6.14 10.42 16.65
CA GLU A 103 -7.42 11.13 16.47
C GLU A 103 -7.32 12.65 16.62
N GLY A 104 -6.34 13.14 17.37
CA GLY A 104 -6.09 14.58 17.54
C GLY A 104 -5.77 15.31 16.24
N VAL A 105 -5.36 14.61 15.18
CA VAL A 105 -5.04 15.19 13.85
C VAL A 105 -6.30 15.30 12.96
N ILE A 106 -7.42 14.66 13.33
CA ILE A 106 -8.67 14.65 12.53
C ILE A 106 -9.18 16.06 12.18
N PRO A 107 -9.17 17.07 13.07
CA PRO A 107 -9.59 18.42 12.70
C PRO A 107 -8.78 19.00 11.54
N VAL A 108 -7.44 18.87 11.58
CA VAL A 108 -6.53 19.33 10.51
C VAL A 108 -6.82 18.60 9.21
N ILE A 109 -7.06 17.28 9.28
CA ILE A 109 -7.39 16.45 8.11
C ILE A 109 -8.69 16.90 7.46
N LYS A 110 -9.73 17.18 8.26
CA LYS A 110 -11.03 17.65 7.75
C LYS A 110 -10.92 19.02 7.09
N ASP A 111 -10.23 19.96 7.74
CA ASP A 111 -10.03 21.30 7.18
C ASP A 111 -9.23 21.23 5.87
N ALA A 112 -8.21 20.38 5.79
CA ALA A 112 -7.48 20.13 4.56
C ALA A 112 -8.34 19.42 3.49
N ALA A 113 -9.16 18.43 3.86
CA ALA A 113 -10.05 17.73 2.92
C ALA A 113 -11.07 18.66 2.26
N ALA A 114 -11.60 19.63 3.01
CA ALA A 114 -12.54 20.64 2.51
C ALA A 114 -11.92 21.54 1.42
N LEU A 115 -10.59 21.69 1.43
CA LEU A 115 -9.84 22.49 0.45
C LEU A 115 -9.07 21.64 -0.57
N ALA A 116 -8.99 20.33 -0.36
CA ALA A 116 -8.21 19.41 -1.19
C ALA A 116 -8.54 19.55 -2.67
N MET A 117 -7.49 19.57 -3.49
CA MET A 117 -7.54 19.68 -4.95
C MET A 117 -8.25 20.94 -5.49
N SER A 118 -8.58 21.94 -4.66
CA SER A 118 -9.25 23.17 -5.14
C SER A 118 -8.38 23.96 -6.12
N ASP A 119 -7.06 23.79 -6.04
CA ASP A 119 -6.11 24.39 -6.97
C ASP A 119 -6.27 23.88 -8.40
N LEU A 120 -6.88 22.71 -8.65
CA LEU A 120 -7.17 22.21 -10.00
C LEU A 120 -8.06 23.17 -10.81
N SER A 121 -8.85 24.01 -10.15
CA SER A 121 -9.69 25.03 -10.81
C SER A 121 -9.00 26.39 -10.93
N THR A 122 -7.76 26.53 -10.48
CA THR A 122 -6.99 27.76 -10.62
C THR A 122 -6.44 27.87 -12.04
N SER A 123 -6.29 29.10 -12.49
CA SER A 123 -5.83 29.42 -13.85
C SER A 123 -4.41 28.94 -14.06
N ILE A 124 -3.56 29.09 -13.03
CA ILE A 124 -2.17 28.65 -13.10
C ILE A 124 -2.06 27.13 -13.22
N VAL A 125 -2.89 26.34 -12.52
CA VAL A 125 -2.84 24.88 -12.59
C VAL A 125 -3.50 24.37 -13.87
N THR A 126 -4.52 25.07 -14.37
CA THR A 126 -5.13 24.76 -15.66
C THR A 126 -4.09 24.87 -16.80
N GLU A 127 -3.24 25.90 -16.79
CA GLU A 127 -2.14 26.04 -17.76
C GLU A 127 -0.94 25.13 -17.42
N PHE A 128 -0.60 24.99 -16.14
CA PHE A 128 0.57 24.28 -15.65
C PHE A 128 0.19 23.14 -14.69
N THR A 129 -0.42 22.09 -15.21
CA THR A 129 -0.97 20.96 -14.43
C THR A 129 0.05 20.27 -13.51
N SER A 130 1.34 20.35 -13.82
CA SER A 130 2.41 19.84 -12.93
C SER A 130 2.55 20.59 -11.60
N LEU A 131 1.92 21.75 -11.46
CA LEU A 131 1.92 22.56 -10.24
C LEU A 131 0.73 22.24 -9.31
N ALA A 132 -0.12 21.28 -9.66
CA ALA A 132 -1.15 20.78 -8.76
C ALA A 132 -0.52 20.30 -7.42
N GLY A 133 -1.21 20.58 -6.31
CA GLY A 133 -0.71 20.39 -4.93
C GLY A 133 0.28 21.47 -4.50
N ILE A 134 1.27 21.81 -5.34
CA ILE A 134 2.24 22.88 -5.05
C ILE A 134 1.51 24.21 -4.90
N MET A 135 0.59 24.52 -5.84
CA MET A 135 -0.18 25.75 -5.77
C MET A 135 -1.24 25.72 -4.68
N ALA A 136 -1.83 24.56 -4.37
CA ALA A 136 -2.72 24.43 -3.21
C ALA A 136 -2.02 24.87 -1.91
N ARG A 137 -0.81 24.34 -1.63
CA ARG A 137 0.01 24.74 -0.49
C ARG A 137 0.36 26.22 -0.51
N HIS A 138 0.82 26.71 -1.66
CA HIS A 138 1.21 28.13 -1.81
C HIS A 138 0.05 29.08 -1.55
N TYR A 139 -1.14 28.78 -2.10
CA TYR A 139 -2.32 29.60 -1.90
C TYR A 139 -2.86 29.50 -0.46
N ALA A 140 -2.84 28.31 0.15
CA ALA A 140 -3.23 28.13 1.54
C ALA A 140 -2.37 29.00 2.50
N LEU A 141 -1.05 28.97 2.33
CA LEU A 141 -0.12 29.79 3.13
C LEU A 141 -0.35 31.29 2.91
N ARG A 142 -0.56 31.71 1.66
CA ARG A 142 -0.86 33.11 1.31
C ARG A 142 -2.16 33.58 1.97
N ASP A 143 -3.16 32.72 2.03
CA ASP A 143 -4.46 33.03 2.63
C ASP A 143 -4.44 32.97 4.18
N GLY A 144 -3.28 32.68 4.77
CA GLY A 144 -3.08 32.67 6.22
C GLY A 144 -3.51 31.38 6.91
N LEU A 145 -3.69 30.28 6.18
CA LEU A 145 -4.00 28.98 6.76
C LEU A 145 -2.78 28.39 7.50
N PRO A 146 -3.02 27.59 8.56
CA PRO A 146 -1.97 26.85 9.25
C PRO A 146 -1.08 26.02 8.31
N GLU A 147 0.22 25.96 8.61
CA GLU A 147 1.21 25.22 7.79
C GLU A 147 0.86 23.74 7.66
N GLU A 148 0.33 23.11 8.71
CA GLU A 148 -0.09 21.71 8.70
C GLU A 148 -1.19 21.42 7.67
N ILE A 149 -2.13 22.35 7.48
CA ILE A 149 -3.18 22.25 6.46
C ILE A 149 -2.57 22.45 5.07
N ALA A 150 -1.73 23.47 4.91
CA ALA A 150 -1.09 23.76 3.63
C ALA A 150 -0.19 22.60 3.15
N GLU A 151 0.54 21.95 4.06
CA GLU A 151 1.36 20.79 3.74
C GLU A 151 0.50 19.59 3.33
N ALA A 152 -0.58 19.30 4.06
CA ALA A 152 -1.51 18.23 3.71
C ALA A 152 -2.13 18.40 2.29
N LEU A 153 -2.40 19.65 1.89
CA LEU A 153 -2.90 19.99 0.55
C LEU A 153 -1.88 19.76 -0.58
N PHE A 154 -0.57 19.84 -0.28
CA PHE A 154 0.47 19.42 -1.21
C PHE A 154 0.60 17.90 -1.24
N GLU A 155 0.66 17.31 -0.05
CA GLU A 155 0.94 15.89 0.17
C GLU A 155 -0.12 14.95 -0.37
N ILE A 156 -1.40 15.35 -0.46
CA ILE A 156 -2.47 14.54 -1.08
C ILE A 156 -2.10 14.07 -2.51
N THR A 157 -1.35 14.89 -3.26
CA THR A 157 -0.94 14.56 -4.63
C THR A 157 0.25 13.61 -4.70
N LEU A 158 0.97 13.40 -3.59
CA LEU A 158 2.18 12.60 -3.52
C LEU A 158 1.90 11.11 -3.30
N PRO A 159 2.73 10.20 -3.84
CA PRO A 159 3.72 10.44 -4.89
C PRO A 159 3.01 10.65 -6.25
N ARG A 160 3.50 11.58 -7.07
CA ARG A 160 2.91 11.89 -8.39
C ARG A 160 3.39 10.96 -9.50
N PHE A 161 4.59 10.42 -9.33
CA PHE A 161 5.27 9.50 -10.25
C PHE A 161 6.23 8.59 -9.47
N SER A 162 6.74 7.55 -10.13
CA SER A 162 7.70 6.62 -9.53
C SER A 162 9.00 7.34 -9.15
N GLY A 163 9.43 7.22 -7.89
CA GLY A 163 10.61 7.92 -7.36
C GLY A 163 10.39 9.37 -6.95
N ASP A 164 9.13 9.83 -6.88
CA ASP A 164 8.77 11.10 -6.22
C ASP A 164 8.92 10.98 -4.69
N VAL A 165 8.80 12.11 -4.00
CA VAL A 165 8.71 12.13 -2.54
C VAL A 165 7.36 11.59 -2.05
N PHE A 166 7.33 11.12 -0.80
CA PHE A 166 6.13 10.61 -0.14
C PHE A 166 5.53 11.65 0.82
N PRO A 167 4.22 11.58 1.09
CA PRO A 167 3.60 12.34 2.18
C PRO A 167 4.28 11.95 3.50
N LYS A 168 4.58 12.95 4.33
CA LYS A 168 5.28 12.79 5.62
C LYS A 168 4.40 13.14 6.80
N THR A 169 3.45 14.06 6.63
CA THR A 169 2.53 14.43 7.70
C THR A 169 1.43 13.38 7.81
N ASP A 170 0.94 13.12 9.02
CA ASP A 170 -0.19 12.21 9.21
C ASP A 170 -1.42 12.68 8.42
N ALA A 171 -1.63 14.00 8.32
CA ALA A 171 -2.74 14.55 7.55
C ALA A 171 -2.60 14.30 6.03
N GLY A 172 -1.41 14.54 5.48
CA GLY A 172 -1.12 14.23 4.08
C GLY A 172 -1.19 12.75 3.76
N ILE A 173 -0.73 11.87 4.67
CA ILE A 173 -0.83 10.41 4.51
C ILE A 173 -2.30 9.99 4.41
N VAL A 174 -3.16 10.43 5.33
CA VAL A 174 -4.59 10.07 5.32
C VAL A 174 -5.26 10.54 4.04
N LEU A 175 -5.04 11.80 3.62
CA LEU A 175 -5.63 12.34 2.40
C LEU A 175 -5.14 11.60 1.14
N ALA A 176 -3.84 11.37 1.04
CA ALA A 176 -3.23 10.67 -0.09
C ALA A 176 -3.73 9.22 -0.22
N VAL A 177 -3.94 8.54 0.91
CA VAL A 177 -4.55 7.20 0.95
C VAL A 177 -6.03 7.27 0.56
N ALA A 178 -6.80 8.18 1.16
CA ALA A 178 -8.23 8.31 0.91
C ALA A 178 -8.56 8.62 -0.56
N ASP A 179 -7.84 9.55 -1.19
CA ASP A 179 -8.02 9.89 -2.61
C ASP A 179 -7.76 8.69 -3.55
N ARG A 180 -6.75 7.88 -3.23
CA ARG A 180 -6.38 6.69 -4.00
C ARG A 180 -7.39 5.57 -3.80
N LEU A 181 -7.83 5.33 -2.57
CA LEU A 181 -8.86 4.34 -2.29
C LEU A 181 -10.19 4.72 -2.96
N ASP A 182 -10.59 6.01 -2.92
CA ASP A 182 -11.80 6.49 -3.61
C ASP A 182 -11.72 6.20 -5.12
N SER A 183 -10.58 6.51 -5.72
CA SER A 183 -10.34 6.27 -7.15
C SER A 183 -10.39 4.77 -7.47
N LEU A 184 -9.76 3.92 -6.66
CA LEU A 184 -9.73 2.48 -6.86
C LEU A 184 -11.15 1.87 -6.74
N VAL A 185 -11.86 2.16 -5.65
CA VAL A 185 -13.19 1.59 -5.39
C VAL A 185 -14.21 2.11 -6.41
N GLY A 186 -14.26 3.43 -6.61
CA GLY A 186 -15.22 4.05 -7.51
C GLY A 186 -15.03 3.61 -8.96
N LEU A 187 -13.79 3.61 -9.47
CA LEU A 187 -13.54 3.27 -10.87
C LEU A 187 -13.68 1.77 -11.15
N PHE A 188 -13.33 0.87 -10.22
CA PHE A 188 -13.67 -0.54 -10.38
C PHE A 188 -15.19 -0.75 -10.37
N GLY A 189 -15.91 -0.13 -9.42
CA GLY A 189 -17.38 -0.20 -9.39
C GLY A 189 -18.07 0.38 -10.63
N ALA A 190 -17.42 1.36 -11.28
CA ALA A 190 -17.91 1.93 -12.53
C ALA A 190 -17.67 1.02 -13.77
N GLY A 191 -16.88 -0.04 -13.64
CA GLY A 191 -16.47 -0.94 -14.72
C GLY A 191 -15.21 -0.48 -15.47
N CYS A 192 -14.36 0.32 -14.82
CA CYS A 192 -13.16 0.90 -15.41
C CYS A 192 -11.87 0.18 -14.99
N GLN A 193 -11.96 -1.09 -14.56
CA GLN A 193 -10.77 -1.86 -14.21
C GLN A 193 -9.77 -1.96 -15.39
N PRO A 194 -8.46 -1.89 -15.14
CA PRO A 194 -7.46 -1.94 -16.22
C PRO A 194 -7.45 -3.29 -16.94
N SER A 195 -7.32 -3.25 -18.26
CA SER A 195 -7.03 -4.43 -19.09
C SER A 195 -5.52 -4.63 -19.23
N SER A 196 -5.07 -5.78 -19.75
CA SER A 196 -3.63 -6.05 -19.95
C SER A 196 -2.89 -4.96 -20.74
N SER A 197 -3.54 -4.34 -21.72
CA SER A 197 -2.95 -3.35 -22.62
C SER A 197 -3.35 -1.89 -22.33
N ASN A 198 -4.36 -1.64 -21.49
CA ASN A 198 -4.91 -0.30 -21.30
C ASN A 198 -5.26 -0.01 -19.84
N ASP A 199 -4.88 1.19 -19.38
CA ASP A 199 -5.19 1.75 -18.06
C ASP A 199 -5.51 3.25 -18.21
N PRO A 200 -6.73 3.58 -18.66
CA PRO A 200 -7.08 4.95 -19.05
C PRO A 200 -7.09 5.93 -17.88
N PHE A 201 -7.33 5.44 -16.65
CA PHE A 201 -7.36 6.25 -15.43
C PHE A 201 -6.08 6.15 -14.61
N GLY A 202 -5.09 5.37 -15.05
CA GLY A 202 -3.83 5.18 -14.33
C GLY A 202 -3.97 4.47 -12.99
N LEU A 203 -4.95 3.56 -12.86
CA LEU A 203 -5.22 2.80 -11.64
C LEU A 203 -4.01 1.98 -11.18
N ARG A 204 -3.17 1.48 -12.09
CA ARG A 204 -1.91 0.80 -11.73
C ARG A 204 -0.98 1.71 -10.96
N ARG A 205 -0.81 2.96 -11.43
CA ARG A 205 0.02 3.97 -10.78
C ARG A 205 -0.58 4.42 -9.45
N ILE A 206 -1.91 4.60 -9.41
CA ILE A 206 -2.65 4.94 -8.18
C ILE A 206 -2.43 3.86 -7.12
N SER A 207 -2.65 2.59 -7.48
CA SER A 207 -2.48 1.45 -6.58
C SER A 207 -1.02 1.25 -6.16
N TYR A 208 -0.06 1.42 -7.07
CA TYR A 208 1.35 1.34 -6.71
C TYR A 208 1.75 2.46 -5.73
N GLY A 209 1.33 3.70 -5.99
CA GLY A 209 1.56 4.81 -5.07
C GLY A 209 0.90 4.60 -3.70
N LEU A 210 -0.29 3.98 -3.64
CA LEU A 210 -0.92 3.58 -2.38
C LEU A 210 -0.03 2.62 -1.61
N VAL A 211 0.43 1.53 -2.23
CA VAL A 211 1.31 0.55 -1.59
C VAL A 211 2.58 1.21 -1.07
N GLN A 212 3.23 2.05 -1.88
CA GLN A 212 4.45 2.75 -1.46
C GLN A 212 4.20 3.66 -0.26
N ILE A 213 3.11 4.45 -0.24
CA ILE A 213 2.78 5.30 0.91
C ILE A 213 2.69 4.47 2.19
N LEU A 214 2.02 3.32 2.12
CA LEU A 214 1.76 2.46 3.28
C LEU A 214 3.03 1.78 3.79
N VAL A 215 3.85 1.27 2.88
CA VAL A 215 5.13 0.62 3.22
C VAL A 215 6.12 1.63 3.78
N GLU A 216 6.33 2.76 3.10
CA GLU A 216 7.33 3.76 3.49
C GLU A 216 6.97 4.47 4.80
N ASN A 217 5.68 4.74 5.03
CA ASN A 217 5.21 5.35 6.27
C ASN A 217 4.86 4.32 7.36
N LYS A 218 5.20 3.04 7.16
CA LYS A 218 5.04 1.98 8.16
C LYS A 218 3.61 1.85 8.69
N LYS A 219 2.63 2.06 7.82
CA LYS A 219 1.21 2.05 8.20
C LYS A 219 0.65 0.65 8.02
N ASN A 220 0.40 -0.03 9.14
CA ASN A 220 -0.37 -1.25 9.18
C ASN A 220 -1.85 -0.88 9.20
N PHE A 221 -2.61 -1.29 8.19
CA PHE A 221 -4.06 -1.20 8.20
C PHE A 221 -4.66 -2.37 7.45
N ASP A 222 -5.93 -2.65 7.76
CA ASP A 222 -6.74 -3.65 7.07
C ASP A 222 -7.29 -3.03 5.78
N LEU A 223 -6.72 -3.44 4.63
CA LEU A 223 -7.13 -2.96 3.31
C LEU A 223 -8.61 -3.22 3.04
N THR A 224 -9.10 -4.42 3.34
CA THR A 224 -10.49 -4.81 3.11
C THR A 224 -11.45 -3.92 3.91
N LYS A 225 -11.13 -3.64 5.17
CA LYS A 225 -11.90 -2.72 6.02
C LYS A 225 -11.92 -1.30 5.46
N ALA A 226 -10.77 -0.78 5.02
CA ALA A 226 -10.71 0.56 4.43
C ALA A 226 -11.48 0.67 3.11
N LEU A 227 -11.37 -0.34 2.23
CA LEU A 227 -12.13 -0.39 0.99
C LEU A 227 -13.64 -0.47 1.26
N THR A 228 -14.04 -1.20 2.30
CA THR A 228 -15.44 -1.27 2.73
C THR A 228 -15.96 0.08 3.21
N LEU A 229 -15.17 0.85 3.98
CA LEU A 229 -15.53 2.21 4.39
C LEU A 229 -15.69 3.14 3.17
N VAL A 230 -14.72 3.11 2.25
CA VAL A 230 -14.75 3.93 1.04
C VAL A 230 -15.89 3.55 0.10
N ALA A 231 -16.27 2.27 0.06
CA ALA A 231 -17.42 1.78 -0.70
C ALA A 231 -18.75 2.40 -0.22
N GLN A 232 -18.89 2.67 1.08
CA GLN A 232 -20.12 3.23 1.66
C GLN A 232 -20.40 4.67 1.21
N VAL A 233 -19.35 5.42 0.84
CA VAL A 233 -19.48 6.82 0.39
C VAL A 233 -19.57 6.95 -1.13
N GLN A 234 -19.46 5.87 -1.90
CA GLN A 234 -19.57 5.92 -3.36
C GLN A 234 -21.00 6.27 -3.81
N PRO A 235 -21.17 6.98 -4.95
CA PRO A 235 -22.49 7.34 -5.47
C PRO A 235 -23.18 6.17 -6.19
N ILE A 236 -22.49 5.04 -6.31
CA ILE A 236 -22.95 3.80 -6.91
C ILE A 236 -22.83 2.66 -5.90
N ARG A 237 -23.65 1.62 -6.08
CA ARG A 237 -23.52 0.40 -5.29
C ARG A 237 -22.21 -0.30 -5.62
N ILE A 238 -21.45 -0.64 -4.58
CA ILE A 238 -20.22 -1.43 -4.65
C ILE A 238 -20.49 -2.77 -4.00
N ASP A 239 -20.44 -3.84 -4.78
CA ASP A 239 -20.60 -5.20 -4.27
C ASP A 239 -19.26 -5.75 -3.72
N ASN A 240 -19.34 -6.77 -2.87
CA ASN A 240 -18.15 -7.38 -2.24
C ASN A 240 -17.16 -7.94 -3.27
N ASP A 241 -17.64 -8.39 -4.43
CA ASP A 241 -16.78 -8.87 -5.52
C ASP A 241 -15.86 -7.75 -6.04
N VAL A 242 -16.37 -6.52 -6.14
CA VAL A 242 -15.56 -5.36 -6.52
C VAL A 242 -14.48 -5.08 -5.47
N ILE A 243 -14.82 -5.17 -4.18
CA ILE A 243 -13.85 -5.02 -3.10
C ILE A 243 -12.74 -6.07 -3.22
N ASN A 244 -13.11 -7.34 -3.44
CA ASN A 244 -12.17 -8.44 -3.63
C ASN A 244 -11.26 -8.23 -4.86
N GLU A 245 -11.82 -7.74 -5.97
CA GLU A 245 -11.04 -7.39 -7.16
C GLU A 245 -10.02 -6.29 -6.88
N VAL A 246 -10.42 -5.24 -6.13
CA VAL A 246 -9.51 -4.16 -5.74
C VAL A 246 -8.42 -4.67 -4.79
N VAL A 247 -8.76 -5.53 -3.81
CA VAL A 247 -7.78 -6.18 -2.93
C VAL A 247 -6.74 -6.92 -3.78
N GLN A 248 -7.17 -7.81 -4.68
CA GLN A 248 -6.26 -8.55 -5.55
C GLN A 248 -5.41 -7.63 -6.42
N PHE A 249 -5.99 -6.54 -6.92
CA PHE A 249 -5.27 -5.56 -7.73
C PHE A 249 -4.15 -4.86 -6.94
N VAL A 250 -4.43 -4.45 -5.70
CA VAL A 250 -3.45 -3.86 -4.78
C VAL A 250 -2.40 -4.90 -4.37
N THR A 251 -2.80 -6.14 -4.05
CA THR A 251 -1.88 -7.23 -3.73
C THR A 251 -0.87 -7.47 -4.85
N ARG A 252 -1.30 -7.45 -6.12
CA ARG A 252 -0.37 -7.58 -7.27
C ARG A 252 0.61 -6.41 -7.39
N ARG A 253 0.26 -5.21 -6.92
CA ARG A 253 1.19 -4.06 -6.89
C ARG A 253 2.20 -4.20 -5.75
N LEU A 254 1.78 -4.75 -4.61
CA LEU A 254 2.68 -5.10 -3.52
C LEU A 254 3.62 -6.24 -3.92
N GLU A 255 3.15 -7.28 -4.60
CA GLU A 255 4.00 -8.33 -5.17
C GLU A 255 5.07 -7.73 -6.07
N GLN A 256 4.68 -6.83 -6.97
CA GLN A 256 5.63 -6.14 -7.84
C GLN A 256 6.67 -5.33 -7.05
N LEU A 257 6.23 -4.52 -6.08
CA LEU A 257 7.15 -3.70 -5.27
C LEU A 257 8.23 -4.56 -4.61
N LEU A 258 7.83 -5.65 -3.96
CA LEU A 258 8.75 -6.53 -3.22
C LEU A 258 9.71 -7.30 -4.14
N VAL A 259 9.24 -7.72 -5.31
CA VAL A 259 10.09 -8.36 -6.33
C VAL A 259 11.08 -7.35 -6.92
N ASP A 260 10.64 -6.12 -7.19
CA ASP A 260 11.50 -5.04 -7.70
C ASP A 260 12.58 -4.64 -6.67
N GLU A 261 12.33 -4.85 -5.37
CA GLU A 261 13.30 -4.73 -4.27
C GLU A 261 14.30 -5.92 -4.19
N GLY A 262 14.10 -6.96 -4.99
CA GLY A 262 15.00 -8.11 -5.11
C GLY A 262 14.65 -9.31 -4.23
N ILE A 263 13.45 -9.35 -3.62
CA ILE A 263 12.98 -10.49 -2.83
C ILE A 263 12.56 -11.64 -3.76
N ASN A 264 12.87 -12.89 -3.37
CA ASN A 264 12.47 -14.06 -4.14
C ASN A 264 10.94 -14.13 -4.32
N TYR A 265 10.49 -14.33 -5.56
CA TYR A 265 9.06 -14.32 -5.92
C TYR A 265 8.21 -15.37 -5.18
N GLU A 266 8.76 -16.53 -4.83
CA GLU A 266 8.06 -17.59 -4.07
C GLU A 266 7.87 -17.18 -2.62
N ILE A 267 8.87 -16.52 -2.02
CA ILE A 267 8.77 -15.96 -0.67
C ILE A 267 7.72 -14.85 -0.65
N VAL A 268 7.76 -13.93 -1.62
CA VAL A 268 6.74 -12.87 -1.74
C VAL A 268 5.34 -13.48 -1.81
N ARG A 269 5.12 -14.46 -2.69
CA ARG A 269 3.80 -15.10 -2.84
C ARG A 269 3.37 -15.84 -1.57
N SER A 270 4.28 -16.57 -0.94
CA SER A 270 4.04 -17.28 0.32
C SER A 270 3.51 -16.32 1.39
N VAL A 271 4.15 -15.17 1.56
CA VAL A 271 3.73 -14.14 2.53
C VAL A 271 2.41 -13.48 2.12
N LEU A 272 2.23 -13.14 0.84
CA LEU A 272 1.04 -12.43 0.37
C LEU A 272 -0.23 -13.27 0.43
N MET A 273 -0.15 -14.61 0.40
CA MET A 273 -1.33 -15.46 0.64
C MET A 273 -1.94 -15.26 2.03
N GLU A 274 -1.13 -14.88 3.02
CA GLU A 274 -1.56 -14.74 4.41
C GLU A 274 -1.66 -13.28 4.88
N ARG A 275 -0.80 -12.39 4.37
CA ARG A 275 -0.61 -11.03 4.90
C ARG A 275 -0.93 -9.91 3.90
N ALA A 276 -1.39 -10.19 2.68
CA ALA A 276 -1.63 -9.15 1.67
C ALA A 276 -2.60 -8.03 2.09
N ASN A 277 -3.45 -8.29 3.07
CA ASN A 277 -4.39 -7.30 3.59
C ASN A 277 -3.72 -6.21 4.45
N CYS A 278 -2.48 -6.44 4.91
CA CYS A 278 -1.66 -5.53 5.72
C CYS A 278 -0.30 -5.30 5.03
N GLN A 279 -0.21 -4.29 4.16
CA GLN A 279 0.89 -4.14 3.21
C GLN A 279 2.25 -3.92 3.86
N TYR A 280 2.32 -3.10 4.91
CA TYR A 280 3.57 -2.86 5.63
C TYR A 280 4.04 -4.13 6.36
N LEU A 281 3.15 -4.81 7.11
CA LEU A 281 3.47 -6.09 7.74
C LEU A 281 3.92 -7.13 6.72
N ALA A 282 3.24 -7.26 5.59
CA ALA A 282 3.65 -8.17 4.52
C ALA A 282 5.03 -7.83 3.95
N SER A 283 5.34 -6.55 3.73
CA SER A 283 6.66 -6.10 3.29
C SER A 283 7.76 -6.47 4.28
N GLN A 284 7.54 -6.20 5.58
CA GLN A 284 8.48 -6.59 6.64
C GLN A 284 8.69 -8.10 6.66
N THR A 285 7.59 -8.86 6.61
CA THR A 285 7.62 -10.33 6.66
C THR A 285 8.36 -10.91 5.46
N ALA A 286 8.14 -10.36 4.26
CA ALA A 286 8.84 -10.81 3.05
C ALA A 286 10.35 -10.57 3.14
N ALA A 287 10.78 -9.39 3.62
CA ALA A 287 12.19 -9.08 3.82
C ALA A 287 12.85 -9.98 4.88
N GLU A 288 12.17 -10.22 5.99
CA GLU A 288 12.67 -11.10 7.05
C GLU A 288 12.69 -12.58 6.61
N MET A 289 11.68 -13.05 5.88
CA MET A 289 11.65 -14.40 5.30
C MET A 289 12.75 -14.59 4.25
N GLU A 290 13.04 -13.58 3.44
CA GLU A 290 14.17 -13.61 2.48
C GLU A 290 15.51 -13.78 3.21
N ALA A 291 15.72 -13.04 4.30
CA ALA A 291 16.92 -13.20 5.13
C ALA A 291 16.97 -14.59 5.78
N PHE A 292 15.84 -15.07 6.32
CA PHE A 292 15.72 -16.38 6.94
C PHE A 292 15.98 -17.52 5.94
N SER A 293 15.55 -17.38 4.67
CA SER A 293 15.73 -18.41 3.64
C SER A 293 17.19 -18.79 3.36
N ARG A 294 18.14 -17.94 3.78
CA ARG A 294 19.59 -18.14 3.61
C ARG A 294 20.24 -18.85 4.80
N THR A 295 19.47 -19.24 5.80
CA THR A 295 19.96 -19.91 7.01
C THR A 295 19.84 -21.44 6.90
N GLU A 296 20.62 -22.17 7.70
CA GLU A 296 20.56 -23.64 7.76
C GLU A 296 19.26 -24.19 8.37
N ASP A 297 18.53 -23.35 9.11
CA ASP A 297 17.30 -23.74 9.79
C ASP A 297 16.06 -23.66 8.89
N PHE A 298 16.12 -22.87 7.81
CA PHE A 298 15.03 -22.75 6.84
C PHE A 298 14.54 -24.09 6.29
N PRO A 299 15.38 -24.95 5.68
CA PRO A 299 14.92 -26.24 5.16
C PRO A 299 14.37 -27.16 6.27
N LYS A 300 14.89 -27.08 7.50
CA LYS A 300 14.41 -27.88 8.63
C LYS A 300 12.99 -27.47 9.03
N ILE A 301 12.73 -26.16 9.11
CA ILE A 301 11.41 -25.63 9.44
C ILE A 301 10.41 -25.92 8.31
N VAL A 302 10.81 -25.73 7.04
CA VAL A 302 9.96 -26.09 5.90
C VAL A 302 9.55 -27.56 5.96
N GLU A 303 10.48 -28.48 6.24
CA GLU A 303 10.18 -29.91 6.35
C GLU A 303 9.30 -30.24 7.59
N ALA A 304 9.55 -29.57 8.72
CA ALA A 304 8.74 -29.73 9.92
C ALA A 304 7.24 -29.44 9.67
N TYR A 305 6.93 -28.48 8.81
CA TYR A 305 5.54 -28.17 8.41
C TYR A 305 5.05 -28.95 7.18
N SER A 306 5.93 -29.30 6.24
CA SER A 306 5.56 -30.01 5.00
C SER A 306 4.94 -31.38 5.31
N ARG A 307 5.55 -32.13 6.24
CA ARG A 307 5.16 -33.51 6.54
C ARG A 307 3.77 -33.61 7.20
N PRO A 308 3.43 -32.84 8.23
CA PRO A 308 2.06 -32.73 8.72
C PRO A 308 1.07 -32.38 7.61
N VAL A 309 1.36 -31.37 6.78
CA VAL A 309 0.46 -30.95 5.69
C VAL A 309 0.25 -32.05 4.65
N ARG A 310 1.30 -32.77 4.25
CA ARG A 310 1.21 -33.89 3.29
C ARG A 310 0.35 -35.04 3.82
N ILE A 311 0.43 -35.34 5.12
CA ILE A 311 -0.34 -36.43 5.74
C ILE A 311 -1.83 -36.09 5.84
N ILE A 312 -2.16 -34.85 6.22
CA ILE A 312 -3.55 -34.40 6.35
C ILE A 312 -4.21 -34.11 5.00
N ARG A 313 -3.42 -33.86 3.94
CA ARG A 313 -3.93 -33.53 2.61
C ARG A 313 -4.85 -34.64 2.08
N GLY A 314 -6.06 -34.24 1.68
CA GLY A 314 -7.07 -35.16 1.15
C GLY A 314 -7.76 -36.03 2.20
N LYS A 315 -7.51 -35.80 3.50
CA LYS A 315 -8.25 -36.43 4.59
C LYS A 315 -9.45 -35.56 4.98
N GLN A 316 -10.59 -36.19 5.25
CA GLN A 316 -11.73 -35.51 5.85
C GLN A 316 -11.44 -35.33 7.34
N ILE A 317 -10.82 -34.22 7.70
CA ILE A 317 -10.62 -33.81 9.09
C ILE A 317 -11.73 -32.81 9.39
N GLU A 318 -12.62 -33.16 10.32
CA GLU A 318 -13.67 -32.24 10.74
C GLU A 318 -13.04 -31.11 11.55
N SER A 319 -13.43 -29.87 11.27
CA SER A 319 -12.93 -28.70 11.98
C SER A 319 -13.26 -28.69 13.49
N ALA A 320 -14.18 -29.56 13.93
CA ALA A 320 -14.55 -29.74 15.33
C ALA A 320 -13.65 -30.73 16.08
N TRP A 321 -12.72 -31.42 15.42
CA TRP A 321 -11.82 -32.36 16.10
C TRP A 321 -10.81 -31.60 16.95
N GLU A 322 -10.89 -31.81 18.25
CA GLU A 322 -9.94 -31.27 19.24
C GLU A 322 -8.97 -32.35 19.70
N VAL A 323 -7.80 -31.92 20.13
CA VAL A 323 -6.78 -32.82 20.67
C VAL A 323 -7.15 -33.21 22.11
N ASP A 324 -7.36 -34.50 22.34
CA ASP A 324 -7.65 -35.08 23.65
C ASP A 324 -6.41 -35.79 24.19
N ALA A 325 -5.76 -35.17 25.18
CA ALA A 325 -4.55 -35.70 25.79
C ALA A 325 -4.78 -37.01 26.56
N SER A 326 -6.02 -37.36 26.91
CA SER A 326 -6.35 -38.62 27.58
C SER A 326 -6.24 -39.85 26.66
N VAL A 327 -6.16 -39.62 25.34
CA VAL A 327 -6.14 -40.66 24.30
C VAL A 327 -4.73 -40.97 23.81
N PHE A 328 -3.71 -40.22 24.25
CA PHE A 328 -2.33 -40.47 23.84
C PHE A 328 -1.83 -41.82 24.35
N GLU A 329 -1.30 -42.64 23.44
CA GLU A 329 -0.73 -43.95 23.74
C GLU A 329 0.77 -43.87 24.00
N LYS A 330 1.45 -42.95 23.31
CA LYS A 330 2.91 -42.82 23.34
C LYS A 330 3.38 -41.50 23.94
N ASP A 331 4.58 -41.51 24.50
CA ASP A 331 5.16 -40.32 25.12
C ASP A 331 5.55 -39.27 24.06
N GLU A 332 5.83 -39.68 22.83
CA GLU A 332 6.09 -38.77 21.71
C GLU A 332 4.85 -37.93 21.33
N GLU A 333 3.63 -38.47 21.51
CA GLU A 333 2.39 -37.71 21.30
C GLU A 333 2.25 -36.59 22.34
N LYS A 334 2.57 -36.89 23.60
CA LYS A 334 2.57 -35.92 24.70
C LYS A 334 3.65 -34.86 24.51
N ALA A 335 4.84 -35.28 24.09
CA ALA A 335 5.96 -34.38 23.84
C ALA A 335 5.65 -33.40 22.70
N LEU A 336 5.12 -33.89 21.57
CA LEU A 336 4.70 -33.03 20.47
C LEU A 336 3.57 -32.09 20.88
N TRP A 337 2.59 -32.57 21.65
CA TRP A 337 1.52 -31.72 22.14
C TRP A 337 2.01 -30.61 23.07
N SER A 338 2.94 -30.92 23.99
CA SER A 338 3.55 -29.92 24.86
C SER A 338 4.33 -28.87 24.07
N ALA A 339 5.12 -29.29 23.07
CA ALA A 339 5.87 -28.38 22.22
C ALA A 339 4.93 -27.49 21.37
N TYR A 340 3.84 -28.07 20.86
CA TYR A 340 2.79 -27.30 20.18
C TYR A 340 2.17 -26.23 21.09
N LEU A 341 1.83 -26.59 22.33
CA LEU A 341 1.25 -25.63 23.29
C LEU A 341 2.20 -24.47 23.60
N GLU A 342 3.50 -24.72 23.66
CA GLU A 342 4.50 -23.65 23.82
C GLU A 342 4.63 -22.80 22.54
N ALA A 343 4.60 -23.43 21.37
CA ALA A 343 4.73 -22.72 20.09
C ALA A 343 3.50 -21.84 19.80
N VAL A 344 2.28 -22.35 20.03
CA VAL A 344 1.03 -21.62 19.74
C VAL A 344 0.82 -20.41 20.66
N ASP A 345 1.39 -20.41 21.86
CA ASP A 345 1.38 -19.24 22.77
C ASP A 345 2.23 -18.09 22.20
N LYS A 346 3.26 -18.41 21.41
CA LYS A 346 4.18 -17.44 20.77
C LYS A 346 3.75 -17.06 19.36
N ILE A 347 3.15 -17.99 18.61
CA ILE A 347 2.82 -17.83 17.19
C ILE A 347 1.38 -17.31 17.03
N HIS A 348 1.24 -16.09 16.52
CA HIS A 348 -0.05 -15.47 16.20
C HIS A 348 0.02 -14.72 14.86
N PRO A 349 -1.11 -14.37 14.21
CA PRO A 349 -1.11 -13.78 12.87
C PRO A 349 -0.29 -12.48 12.70
N GLY A 350 -0.01 -11.76 13.78
CA GLY A 350 0.78 -10.52 13.77
C GLY A 350 2.26 -10.68 14.16
N VAL A 351 2.72 -11.91 14.40
CA VAL A 351 4.07 -12.19 14.91
C VAL A 351 5.15 -11.88 13.86
N ASP A 352 6.32 -11.43 14.30
CA ASP A 352 7.51 -11.26 13.44
C ASP A 352 8.12 -12.62 13.04
N VAL A 353 8.94 -12.65 11.99
CA VAL A 353 9.50 -13.91 11.47
C VAL A 353 10.48 -14.52 12.45
N LYS A 354 11.24 -13.71 13.21
CA LYS A 354 12.21 -14.23 14.17
C LYS A 354 11.51 -15.02 15.28
N THR A 355 10.46 -14.46 15.87
CA THR A 355 9.67 -15.13 16.91
C THR A 355 8.99 -16.39 16.34
N PHE A 356 8.47 -16.34 15.10
CA PHE A 356 7.95 -17.52 14.42
C PHE A 356 9.00 -18.63 14.25
N VAL A 357 10.22 -18.28 13.83
CA VAL A 357 11.34 -19.22 13.65
C VAL A 357 11.73 -19.84 14.99
N GLU A 358 11.96 -19.02 16.02
CA GLU A 358 12.33 -19.50 17.36
C GLU A 358 11.30 -20.47 17.95
N ALA A 359 10.01 -20.18 17.79
CA ALA A 359 8.94 -21.07 18.22
C ALA A 359 8.86 -22.35 17.36
N SER A 360 9.10 -22.26 16.06
CA SER A 360 9.07 -23.41 15.15
C SER A 360 10.24 -24.38 15.38
N LEU A 361 11.40 -23.89 15.81
CA LEU A 361 12.55 -24.74 16.16
C LEU A 361 12.23 -25.72 17.29
N LEU A 362 11.34 -25.35 18.23
CA LEU A 362 10.90 -26.21 19.32
C LEU A 362 10.13 -27.45 18.84
N LEU A 363 9.55 -27.40 17.64
CA LEU A 363 8.74 -28.46 17.08
C LEU A 363 9.56 -29.51 16.32
N ILE A 364 10.79 -29.19 15.91
CA ILE A 364 11.58 -30.05 15.00
C ILE A 364 11.81 -31.43 15.61
N GLN A 365 12.46 -31.50 16.79
CA GLN A 365 12.78 -32.78 17.43
C GLN A 365 11.51 -33.55 17.84
N PRO A 366 10.49 -32.93 18.49
CA PRO A 366 9.26 -33.63 18.81
C PRO A 366 8.51 -34.18 17.59
N LEU A 367 8.53 -33.48 16.45
CA LEU A 367 7.95 -33.99 15.21
C LEU A 367 8.74 -35.17 14.65
N GLU A 368 10.06 -35.10 14.65
CA GLU A 368 10.91 -36.21 14.22
C GLU A 368 10.65 -37.48 15.06
N ASP A 369 10.66 -37.34 16.39
CA ASP A 369 10.40 -38.44 17.32
C ASP A 369 8.97 -38.98 17.16
N PHE A 370 7.98 -38.10 17.04
CA PHE A 370 6.59 -38.48 16.77
C PHE A 370 6.51 -39.31 15.48
N PHE A 371 7.13 -38.86 14.40
CA PHE A 371 7.00 -39.56 13.13
C PHE A 371 7.82 -40.85 13.03
N ASN A 372 8.90 -40.97 13.79
CA ASN A 372 9.70 -42.19 13.86
C ASN A 372 8.99 -43.28 14.68
N ASN A 373 8.22 -42.88 15.71
CA ASN A 373 7.66 -43.81 16.68
C ASN A 373 6.13 -43.94 16.60
N VAL A 374 5.39 -42.99 16.02
CA VAL A 374 3.92 -42.95 16.02
C VAL A 374 3.35 -43.24 14.62
N PHE A 375 2.51 -44.26 14.52
CA PHE A 375 1.75 -44.54 13.30
C PHE A 375 0.46 -43.71 13.27
N VAL A 376 0.40 -42.71 12.41
CA VAL A 376 -0.72 -41.76 12.35
C VAL A 376 -2.04 -42.43 11.96
N MET A 377 -2.00 -43.35 11.00
CA MET A 377 -3.18 -44.05 10.48
C MET A 377 -3.57 -45.26 11.34
N ALA A 378 -3.72 -45.06 12.64
CA ALA A 378 -4.10 -46.11 13.59
C ALA A 378 -5.43 -46.80 13.21
N GLU A 379 -5.59 -48.07 13.59
CA GLU A 379 -6.83 -48.82 13.38
C GLU A 379 -7.97 -48.26 14.24
N ASP A 380 -7.68 -47.88 15.48
CA ASP A 380 -8.61 -47.19 16.36
C ASP A 380 -8.92 -45.79 15.84
N GLU A 381 -10.19 -45.53 15.56
CA GLU A 381 -10.64 -44.26 14.97
C GLU A 381 -10.43 -43.08 15.91
N LYS A 382 -10.60 -43.27 17.22
CA LYS A 382 -10.43 -42.19 18.21
C LYS A 382 -8.98 -41.72 18.23
N ILE A 383 -8.05 -42.67 18.21
CA ILE A 383 -6.60 -42.41 18.23
C ILE A 383 -6.15 -41.78 16.90
N ARG A 384 -6.60 -42.35 15.77
CA ARG A 384 -6.32 -41.81 14.44
C ARG A 384 -6.80 -40.36 14.31
N ASN A 385 -8.02 -40.08 14.72
CA ASN A 385 -8.60 -38.74 14.62
C ASN A 385 -7.86 -37.75 15.52
N ASN A 386 -7.47 -38.16 16.74
CA ASN A 386 -6.68 -37.34 17.65
C ASN A 386 -5.30 -36.98 17.07
N ARG A 387 -4.59 -37.96 16.47
CA ARG A 387 -3.30 -37.74 15.79
C ARG A 387 -3.44 -36.82 14.58
N LEU A 388 -4.50 -36.98 13.78
CA LEU A 388 -4.78 -36.08 12.65
C LEU A 388 -5.11 -34.66 13.11
N ALA A 389 -5.86 -34.49 14.20
CA ALA A 389 -6.15 -33.19 14.79
C ALA A 389 -4.87 -32.50 15.30
N LEU A 390 -3.98 -33.24 15.96
CA LEU A 390 -2.67 -32.73 16.39
C LEU A 390 -1.83 -32.22 15.21
N LEU A 391 -1.72 -33.02 14.14
CA LEU A 391 -0.99 -32.61 12.93
C LEU A 391 -1.65 -31.42 12.24
N GLN A 392 -2.97 -31.33 12.22
CA GLN A 392 -3.69 -30.19 11.67
C GLN A 392 -3.40 -28.91 12.47
N LYS A 393 -3.37 -29.00 13.80
CA LYS A 393 -3.02 -27.87 14.68
C LYS A 393 -1.60 -27.39 14.43
N VAL A 394 -0.61 -28.29 14.36
CA VAL A 394 0.78 -27.94 13.99
C VAL A 394 0.84 -27.30 12.60
N ALA A 395 0.22 -27.92 11.59
CA ALA A 395 0.18 -27.40 10.23
C ALA A 395 -0.46 -26.01 10.11
N SER A 396 -1.34 -25.64 11.05
CA SER A 396 -2.04 -24.35 11.04
C SER A 396 -1.25 -23.20 11.67
N LEU A 397 -0.11 -23.45 12.32
CA LEU A 397 0.70 -22.41 12.98
C LEU A 397 1.25 -21.37 11.99
N THR A 398 1.42 -21.72 10.72
CA THR A 398 1.93 -20.80 9.69
C THR A 398 0.87 -19.82 9.18
N LYS A 399 -0.43 -20.06 9.51
CA LYS A 399 -1.54 -19.23 9.04
C LYS A 399 -1.45 -17.81 9.61
N GLY A 400 -1.74 -16.83 8.76
CA GLY A 400 -1.57 -15.42 9.04
C GLY A 400 -0.11 -14.95 8.97
N ILE A 401 0.85 -15.82 8.63
CA ILE A 401 2.28 -15.47 8.52
C ILE A 401 2.76 -15.66 7.08
N ALA A 402 2.80 -16.92 6.63
CA ALA A 402 3.24 -17.30 5.29
C ALA A 402 2.69 -18.69 4.93
N ASP A 403 2.18 -18.84 3.72
CA ASP A 403 1.82 -20.16 3.18
C ASP A 403 3.09 -20.85 2.67
N LEU A 404 3.71 -21.66 3.53
CA LEU A 404 4.94 -22.37 3.21
C LEU A 404 4.77 -23.36 2.04
N SER A 405 3.55 -23.73 1.66
CA SER A 405 3.30 -24.68 0.57
C SER A 405 3.63 -24.15 -0.83
N VAL A 406 3.89 -22.86 -0.93
CA VAL A 406 4.36 -22.18 -2.15
C VAL A 406 5.89 -22.29 -2.32
N LEU A 407 6.62 -22.65 -1.26
CA LEU A 407 8.08 -22.65 -1.25
C LEU A 407 8.66 -23.96 -1.83
N PRO A 408 9.85 -23.92 -2.44
CA PRO A 408 10.53 -25.12 -2.90
C PRO A 408 10.81 -26.09 -1.75
N GLY A 409 10.52 -27.38 -1.98
CA GLY A 409 10.79 -28.43 -1.00
C GLY A 409 9.63 -28.74 -0.04
N PHE A 410 8.58 -27.92 -0.02
CA PHE A 410 7.32 -28.25 0.65
C PHE A 410 6.51 -29.30 -0.13
#